data_AF-A0A6N6Q4C9-F1
#
_entry.id   AF-A0A6N6Q4C9-F1
#
_cell.length_a   1.000
_cell.length_b   1.000
_cell.length_c   1.000
_cell.angle_alpha   90.00
_cell.angle_beta   90.00
_cell.angle_gamma   90.00
#
_symmetry.space_group_name_H-M   'P 1'
#
loop_
_entity.id
_entity.type
_entity.pdbx_description
1 polymer ?
#
loop_
_entity_poly.entity_id
_entity_poly.type
_entity_poly.pdbx_seq_one_letter_code
_entity_poly.pdbx_strand_id
1 'polypeptide(L)'
;MTRALKTLGPLLLLLLVLGGIGFWIVQTAPFRTLSIPVRGGELRLVSLQGGHVHANPFESPWKLWLAKVPPGLAKILHVPPPPSFPGNGGANTNTFLTCWLLLPTNSPAAPPGVGSPTLGIQVDDDHGNLSGEERYGAPAGTTADGRRWESHRINIVPRRSEWIRIRVDDAPWSGTRIGEFRVRNPLWDPKTPPLAGMSLPAKASDGDLEATLERFVVLTNNPLAMSGTFLRGNAARLEFTLRQGGKPTTNWVAYHVADVRDATGNQSDGNSWSHGWQSGRSYVQFSQQALPHGEAWRTDVEFCQRSGFPAHEVWRLRHLPIAASDAGYAAATNTLHGTAITLQSVVNNPNFRNYAETNPPVYVLVKLKAAKAPDARRWHLTIERAVDDLGKDVTGNAWNGGDDKREFMLQLSPGAKAVDIDVAFAPARRMVFVARPGTAAHQD
;
A
#
# COMPACT_ATOMS: atom_id res chain seq x y z
N MET A 1 46.51 -5.13 41.59
CA MET A 1 45.57 -5.03 40.44
C MET A 1 44.79 -3.71 40.34
N THR A 2 44.70 -2.88 41.39
CA THR A 2 43.87 -1.65 41.42
C THR A 2 44.46 -0.40 40.77
N ARG A 3 45.77 -0.35 40.45
CA ARG A 3 46.39 0.77 39.72
C ARG A 3 46.32 0.63 38.19
N ALA A 4 46.34 -0.59 37.66
CA ALA A 4 46.29 -0.84 36.21
C ALA A 4 44.91 -0.50 35.61
N LEU A 5 43.80 -0.71 36.35
CA LEU A 5 42.47 -0.31 35.87
C LEU A 5 42.27 1.22 35.82
N LYS A 6 43.00 2.00 36.62
CA LYS A 6 42.85 3.48 36.64
C LYS A 6 43.47 4.17 35.43
N THR A 7 44.50 3.56 34.82
CA THR A 7 45.16 4.11 33.62
C THR A 7 44.58 3.58 32.31
N LEU A 8 43.92 2.41 32.33
CA LEU A 8 43.24 1.84 31.16
C LEU A 8 41.96 2.59 30.79
N GLY A 9 41.21 3.13 31.78
CA GLY A 9 39.97 3.87 31.53
C GLY A 9 40.14 5.11 30.64
N PRO A 10 41.08 6.03 30.93
CA PRO A 10 41.30 7.24 30.12
C PRO A 10 41.78 6.92 28.70
N LEU A 11 42.64 5.91 28.54
CA LEU A 11 43.16 5.51 27.23
C LEU A 11 42.07 4.88 26.36
N LEU A 12 41.22 4.04 26.94
CA LEU A 12 40.07 3.45 26.24
C LEU A 12 39.05 4.53 25.84
N LEU A 13 38.79 5.50 26.72
CA LEU A 13 37.93 6.64 26.42
C LEU A 13 38.50 7.48 25.27
N LEU A 14 39.81 7.76 25.29
CA LEU A 14 40.48 8.50 24.23
C LEU A 14 40.44 7.74 22.90
N LEU A 15 40.67 6.42 22.90
CA LEU A 15 40.58 5.59 21.70
C LEU A 15 39.14 5.51 21.16
N LEU A 16 38.13 5.48 22.03
CA LEU A 16 36.72 5.56 21.63
C LEU A 16 36.38 6.93 21.04
N VAL A 17 36.92 8.02 21.61
CA VAL A 17 36.74 9.38 21.08
C VAL A 17 37.43 9.53 19.73
N LEU A 18 38.71 9.13 19.62
CA LEU A 18 39.47 9.22 18.37
C LEU A 18 38.92 8.27 17.30
N GLY A 19 38.54 7.05 17.66
CA GLY A 19 37.85 6.11 16.79
C GLY A 19 36.48 6.65 16.35
N GLY A 20 35.75 7.28 17.26
CA GLY A 20 34.48 7.96 16.97
C GLY A 20 34.64 9.14 16.02
N ILE A 21 35.69 9.97 16.20
CA ILE A 21 36.01 11.10 15.33
C ILE A 21 36.48 10.62 13.95
N GLY A 22 37.38 9.63 13.88
CA GLY A 22 37.85 9.06 12.62
C GLY A 22 36.72 8.40 11.83
N PHE A 23 35.87 7.63 12.51
CA PHE A 23 34.65 7.06 11.91
C PHE A 23 33.67 8.14 11.46
N TRP A 24 33.52 9.23 12.22
CA TRP A 24 32.69 10.37 11.85
C TRP A 24 33.19 11.03 10.56
N ILE A 25 34.48 11.39 10.48
CA ILE A 25 35.09 12.04 9.31
C ILE A 25 34.93 11.19 8.03
N VAL A 26 35.15 9.87 8.13
CA VAL A 26 35.11 8.96 6.97
C VAL A 26 33.67 8.71 6.50
N GLN A 27 32.69 8.69 7.41
CA GLN A 27 31.30 8.42 7.06
C GLN A 27 30.47 9.66 6.74
N THR A 28 30.99 10.87 6.98
CA THR A 28 30.36 12.14 6.60
C THR A 28 31.08 12.75 5.40
N ALA A 29 31.39 11.99 4.35
CA ALA A 29 31.65 12.60 3.05
C ALA A 29 30.42 13.46 2.74
N PRO A 30 30.53 14.81 2.76
CA PRO A 30 29.37 15.67 2.78
C PRO A 30 28.63 15.46 1.47
N PHE A 31 27.34 15.14 1.56
CA PHE A 31 26.47 15.28 0.41
C PHE A 31 26.68 16.70 -0.13
N ARG A 32 27.14 16.83 -1.38
CA ARG A 32 27.35 18.14 -1.97
C ARG A 32 25.99 18.80 -2.11
N THR A 33 25.74 19.84 -1.32
CA THR A 33 24.51 20.63 -1.44
C THR A 33 24.32 21.05 -2.89
N LEU A 34 23.17 20.70 -3.45
CA LEU A 34 22.77 21.11 -4.79
C LEU A 34 21.74 22.20 -4.68
N SER A 35 21.75 23.10 -5.65
CA SER A 35 20.89 24.26 -5.66
C SER A 35 20.27 24.47 -7.01
N ILE A 36 19.03 24.93 -7.02
CA ILE A 36 18.34 25.35 -8.23
C ILE A 36 17.62 26.69 -8.00
N PRO A 37 17.63 27.59 -9.00
CA PRO A 37 16.87 28.83 -8.91
C PRO A 37 15.37 28.53 -8.95
N VAL A 38 14.59 29.17 -8.08
CA VAL A 38 13.13 29.10 -8.04
C VAL A 38 12.54 30.50 -7.82
N ARG A 39 11.23 30.67 -7.99
CA ARG A 39 10.59 31.96 -7.69
C ARG A 39 10.81 32.33 -6.22
N GLY A 40 11.40 33.50 -5.97
CA GLY A 40 11.65 33.99 -4.61
C GLY A 40 13.00 33.59 -4.00
N GLY A 41 13.87 32.87 -4.73
CA GLY A 41 15.25 32.63 -4.32
C GLY A 41 15.83 31.31 -4.84
N GLU A 42 16.50 30.58 -3.96
CA GLU A 42 17.21 29.34 -4.28
C GLU A 42 16.69 28.21 -3.39
N LEU A 43 16.24 27.14 -4.03
CA LEU A 43 15.90 25.89 -3.37
C LEU A 43 17.17 25.03 -3.30
N ARG A 44 17.49 24.50 -2.11
CA ARG A 44 18.69 23.67 -1.94
C ARG A 44 18.33 22.26 -1.48
N LEU A 45 18.85 21.26 -2.16
CA LEU A 45 18.91 19.89 -1.69
C LEU A 45 20.11 19.74 -0.77
N VAL A 46 19.87 19.65 0.53
CA VAL A 46 20.92 19.63 1.57
C VAL A 46 21.37 18.20 1.88
N SER A 47 20.44 17.25 1.82
CA SER A 47 20.75 15.85 2.07
C SER A 47 19.81 14.95 1.31
N LEU A 48 20.37 13.85 0.82
CA LEU A 48 19.63 12.72 0.27
C LEU A 48 20.11 11.45 0.95
N GLN A 49 19.21 10.79 1.69
CA GLN A 49 19.54 9.60 2.47
C GLN A 49 18.67 8.44 2.03
N GLY A 50 19.24 7.26 1.90
CA GLY A 50 18.51 6.02 1.62
C GLY A 50 18.73 5.02 2.74
N GLY A 51 17.70 4.28 3.12
CA GLY A 51 17.79 3.27 4.19
C GLY A 51 16.54 3.21 5.06
N HIS A 52 16.68 2.59 6.23
CA HIS A 52 15.62 2.54 7.26
C HIS A 52 15.81 3.61 8.33
N VAL A 53 17.01 4.18 8.44
CA VAL A 53 17.36 5.19 9.44
C VAL A 53 17.88 6.41 8.70
N HIS A 54 17.29 7.56 9.02
CA HIS A 54 17.59 8.84 8.39
C HIS A 54 17.80 9.86 9.49
N ALA A 55 18.84 10.68 9.36
CA ALA A 55 19.19 11.69 10.34
C ALA A 55 18.86 13.08 9.79
N ASN A 56 18.36 13.97 10.65
CA ASN A 56 18.10 15.35 10.27
C ASN A 56 19.45 16.09 10.08
N PRO A 57 19.81 16.53 8.86
CA PRO A 57 21.08 17.19 8.60
C PRO A 57 21.22 18.55 9.29
N PHE A 58 20.12 19.10 9.82
CA PHE A 58 20.09 20.36 10.58
C PHE A 58 20.21 20.16 12.08
N GLU A 59 20.26 18.92 12.57
CA GLU A 59 20.55 18.63 13.98
C GLU A 59 22.03 18.90 14.30
N SER A 60 22.28 19.24 15.57
CA SER A 60 23.65 19.46 16.04
C SER A 60 24.54 18.22 15.79
N PRO A 61 25.82 18.39 15.42
CA PRO A 61 26.72 17.27 15.09
C PRO A 61 26.79 16.16 16.15
N TRP A 62 26.70 16.50 17.44
CA TRP A 62 26.73 15.51 18.52
C TRP A 62 25.48 14.62 18.55
N LYS A 63 24.29 15.14 18.22
CA LYS A 63 23.06 14.34 18.09
C LYS A 63 23.14 13.39 16.89
N LEU A 64 23.68 13.87 15.77
CA LEU A 64 23.95 13.04 14.58
C LEU A 64 24.93 11.91 14.89
N TRP A 65 25.91 12.15 15.76
CA TRP A 65 26.82 11.11 16.23
C TRP A 65 26.11 10.10 17.15
N LEU A 66 25.33 10.59 18.11
CA LEU A 66 24.54 9.75 19.03
C LEU A 66 23.54 8.84 18.31
N ALA A 67 22.96 9.32 17.20
CA ALA A 67 22.07 8.55 16.34
C ALA A 67 22.69 7.25 15.79
N LYS A 68 24.02 7.19 15.72
CA LYS A 68 24.78 6.06 15.17
C LYS A 68 25.32 5.12 16.25
N VAL A 69 25.12 5.44 17.52
CA VAL A 69 25.56 4.60 18.63
C VAL A 69 24.74 3.31 18.63
N PRO A 70 25.37 2.12 18.69
CA PRO A 70 24.64 0.85 18.74
C PRO A 70 23.60 0.84 19.87
N PRO A 71 22.39 0.27 19.68
CA PRO A 71 21.30 0.35 20.65
C PRO A 71 21.68 -0.10 22.07
N GLY A 72 22.52 -1.13 22.19
CA GLY A 72 23.03 -1.60 23.47
C GLY A 72 23.88 -0.56 24.21
N LEU A 73 24.74 0.16 23.48
CA LEU A 73 25.58 1.22 24.05
C LEU A 73 24.77 2.49 24.31
N ALA A 74 23.81 2.83 23.43
CA ALA A 74 22.92 3.96 23.62
C ALA A 74 22.10 3.81 24.92
N LYS A 75 21.62 2.60 25.19
CA LYS A 75 20.91 2.27 26.44
C LYS A 75 21.79 2.45 27.67
N ILE A 76 23.05 2.02 27.62
CA ILE A 76 24.01 2.19 28.73
C ILE A 76 24.30 3.68 28.97
N LEU A 77 24.47 4.45 27.90
CA LEU A 77 24.81 5.87 27.94
C LEU A 77 23.59 6.79 28.15
N HIS A 78 22.38 6.23 28.33
CA HIS A 78 21.12 6.99 28.41
C HIS A 78 20.94 7.99 27.26
N VAL A 79 21.43 7.60 26.09
CA VAL A 79 21.34 8.39 24.88
C VAL A 79 19.91 8.25 24.36
N PRO A 80 19.16 9.35 24.19
CA PRO A 80 17.85 9.27 23.59
C PRO A 80 18.01 8.65 22.19
N PRO A 81 17.11 7.73 21.78
CA PRO A 81 17.18 7.16 20.44
C PRO A 81 17.18 8.30 19.42
N PRO A 82 17.85 8.12 18.28
CA PRO A 82 17.77 9.10 17.20
C PRO A 82 16.31 9.47 16.95
N PRO A 83 16.01 10.74 16.62
CA PRO A 83 14.69 11.09 16.14
C PRO A 83 14.38 10.19 14.94
N SER A 84 13.58 9.16 15.19
CA SER A 84 13.04 8.32 14.14
C SER A 84 12.00 9.18 13.43
N PHE A 85 12.03 9.19 12.10
CA PHE A 85 10.80 9.53 11.37
C PHE A 85 9.69 8.70 12.02
N PRO A 86 8.62 9.31 12.53
CA PRO A 86 7.52 8.55 13.09
C PRO A 86 7.04 7.65 11.96
N GLY A 87 7.44 6.38 12.01
CA GLY A 87 6.89 5.37 11.16
C GLY A 87 5.42 5.36 11.48
N ASN A 88 4.58 5.71 10.52
CA ASN A 88 3.14 5.59 10.66
C ASN A 88 2.79 4.18 11.12
N GLY A 89 2.58 3.99 12.43
CA GLY A 89 1.82 2.94 13.10
C GLY A 89 2.00 1.47 12.70
N GLY A 90 2.84 1.15 11.73
CA GLY A 90 2.99 -0.14 11.10
C GLY A 90 4.46 -0.34 10.82
N ALA A 91 4.94 -1.55 11.07
CA ALA A 91 6.30 -1.98 10.81
C ALA A 91 6.60 -1.97 9.30
N ASN A 92 6.66 -0.79 8.67
CA ASN A 92 7.15 -0.63 7.31
C ASN A 92 8.66 -0.90 7.37
N THR A 93 8.99 -2.18 7.21
CA THR A 93 10.35 -2.70 7.03
C THR A 93 10.98 -2.27 5.72
N ASN A 94 10.26 -1.51 4.89
CA ASN A 94 10.74 -1.08 3.58
C ASN A 94 11.81 0.02 3.70
N THR A 95 12.84 -0.10 2.87
CA THR A 95 13.80 0.96 2.63
C THR A 95 13.10 2.17 2.02
N PHE A 96 13.47 3.38 2.44
CA PHE A 96 12.93 4.61 1.85
C PHE A 96 14.05 5.63 1.62
N LEU A 97 13.74 6.64 0.80
CA LEU A 97 14.60 7.76 0.48
C LEU A 97 14.04 8.99 1.18
N THR A 98 14.89 9.73 1.88
CA THR A 98 14.54 11.03 2.46
C THR A 98 15.28 12.13 1.72
N CYS A 99 14.51 13.09 1.22
CA CYS A 99 14.98 14.31 0.57
C CYS A 99 14.84 15.49 1.54
N TRP A 100 15.94 16.16 1.88
CA TRP A 100 15.93 17.33 2.76
C TRP A 100 16.16 18.60 1.96
N LEU A 101 15.15 19.47 1.95
CA LEU A 101 15.16 20.71 1.20
C LEU A 101 15.24 21.91 2.12
N LEU A 102 16.10 22.87 1.77
CA LEU A 102 16.15 24.19 2.37
C LEU A 102 15.47 25.17 1.43
N LEU A 103 14.41 25.79 1.91
CA LEU A 103 13.55 26.64 1.11
C LEU A 103 14.15 28.05 0.94
N PRO A 104 13.71 28.82 -0.07
CA PRO A 104 14.00 30.24 -0.17
C PRO A 104 13.58 31.01 1.09
N THR A 105 14.32 32.04 1.48
CA THR A 105 14.09 32.83 2.70
C THR A 105 12.69 33.47 2.77
N ASN A 106 12.08 33.73 1.62
CA ASN A 106 10.76 34.35 1.49
C ASN A 106 9.62 33.33 1.31
N SER A 107 9.87 32.05 1.58
CA SER A 107 8.82 31.03 1.45
C SER A 107 7.76 31.24 2.52
N PRO A 108 6.46 31.19 2.16
CA PRO A 108 5.39 31.39 3.14
C PRO A 108 5.51 30.36 4.28
N ALA A 109 5.14 30.78 5.49
CA ALA A 109 5.06 29.85 6.62
C ALA A 109 4.04 28.75 6.31
N ALA A 110 4.25 27.55 6.86
CA ALA A 110 3.24 26.50 6.81
C ALA A 110 1.96 27.05 7.48
N PRO A 111 0.76 26.75 6.96
CA PRO A 111 -0.47 27.03 7.68
C PRO A 111 -0.38 26.47 9.11
N PRO A 112 -0.76 27.23 10.15
CA PRO A 112 -0.71 26.76 11.53
C PRO A 112 -1.45 25.43 11.70
N GLY A 113 -0.85 24.48 12.41
CA GLY A 113 -1.46 23.17 12.71
C GLY A 113 -1.37 22.12 11.59
N VAL A 114 -0.76 22.47 10.45
CA VAL A 114 -0.59 21.55 9.32
C VAL A 114 0.89 21.18 9.23
N GLY A 115 1.28 20.04 9.80
CA GLY A 115 2.60 19.43 9.59
C GLY A 115 2.77 18.83 8.19
N SER A 116 2.15 19.45 7.17
CA SER A 116 2.19 18.99 5.79
C SER A 116 3.26 19.77 5.01
N PRO A 117 3.96 19.09 4.10
CA PRO A 117 4.93 19.75 3.21
C PRO A 117 4.23 20.81 2.35
N THR A 118 4.92 21.92 2.07
CA THR A 118 4.44 22.92 1.11
C THR A 118 4.87 22.62 -0.31
N LEU A 119 5.89 21.78 -0.49
CA LEU A 119 6.35 21.33 -1.80
C LEU A 119 5.82 19.93 -2.11
N GLY A 120 5.58 19.64 -3.39
CA GLY A 120 5.36 18.28 -3.85
C GLY A 120 6.68 17.65 -4.32
N ILE A 121 7.02 16.46 -3.85
CA ILE A 121 8.22 15.75 -4.32
C ILE A 121 7.86 14.51 -5.13
N GLN A 122 8.53 14.36 -6.26
CA GLN A 122 8.51 13.17 -7.08
C GLN A 122 9.94 12.72 -7.38
N VAL A 123 10.15 11.40 -7.47
CA VAL A 123 11.40 10.80 -7.91
C VAL A 123 11.14 10.10 -9.23
N ASP A 124 11.88 10.51 -10.25
CA ASP A 124 11.97 9.85 -11.55
C ASP A 124 13.36 9.20 -11.69
N ASP A 125 13.48 8.18 -12.52
CA ASP A 125 14.75 7.54 -12.86
C ASP A 125 15.00 7.60 -14.38
N ASP A 126 16.15 7.13 -14.85
CA ASP A 126 16.49 7.19 -16.28
C ASP A 126 15.65 6.23 -17.15
N HIS A 127 14.81 5.40 -16.52
CA HIS A 127 13.86 4.51 -17.18
C HIS A 127 12.42 5.09 -17.22
N GLY A 128 12.23 6.33 -16.76
CA GLY A 128 10.94 7.02 -16.76
C GLY A 128 10.02 6.64 -15.60
N ASN A 129 10.53 5.93 -14.59
CA ASN A 129 9.73 5.47 -13.47
C ASN A 129 9.52 6.56 -12.44
N LEU A 130 8.28 7.04 -12.34
CA LEU A 130 7.89 8.08 -11.41
C LEU A 130 7.26 7.53 -10.12
N SER A 131 7.73 7.99 -8.96
CA SER A 131 7.06 7.83 -7.66
C SER A 131 6.93 9.16 -6.95
N GLY A 132 5.77 9.43 -6.36
CA GLY A 132 5.57 10.61 -5.51
C GLY A 132 5.88 10.35 -4.03
N GLU A 133 5.96 11.44 -3.28
CA GLU A 133 5.95 11.45 -1.82
C GLU A 133 4.68 10.81 -1.25
N GLU A 134 4.86 10.09 -0.13
CA GLU A 134 3.73 9.58 0.65
C GLU A 134 3.16 10.71 1.52
N ARG A 135 1.82 10.82 1.59
CA ARG A 135 1.04 11.93 2.20
C ARG A 135 1.36 12.25 3.67
N TYR A 136 2.24 11.51 4.32
CA TYR A 136 2.36 11.51 5.77
C TYR A 136 3.56 12.31 6.27
N GLY A 137 3.24 13.43 6.92
CA GLY A 137 4.02 14.05 8.00
C GLY A 137 5.50 14.18 7.73
N ALA A 138 5.86 14.79 6.60
CA ALA A 138 7.19 15.33 6.38
C ALA A 138 7.55 16.31 7.52
N PRO A 139 8.55 16.01 8.37
CA PRO A 139 9.06 17.01 9.29
C PRO A 139 9.45 18.27 8.51
N ALA A 140 9.06 19.42 9.05
CA ALA A 140 9.48 20.73 8.60
C ALA A 140 9.94 21.54 9.81
N GLY A 141 10.81 22.51 9.58
CA GLY A 141 11.29 23.35 10.67
C GLY A 141 12.08 24.54 10.16
N THR A 142 12.79 25.18 11.08
CA THR A 142 13.63 26.34 10.80
C THR A 142 15.05 26.04 11.25
N THR A 143 16.04 26.39 10.43
CA THR A 143 17.45 26.33 10.77
C THR A 143 17.82 27.46 11.74
N ALA A 144 19.02 27.40 12.32
CA ALA A 144 19.50 28.43 13.26
C ALA A 144 19.60 29.84 12.64
N ASP A 145 19.82 29.93 11.33
CA ASP A 145 19.85 31.19 10.55
C ASP A 145 18.44 31.63 10.07
N GLY A 146 17.37 30.99 10.56
CA GLY A 146 16.00 31.41 10.29
C GLY A 146 15.41 30.91 8.97
N ARG A 147 16.13 30.06 8.21
CA ARG A 147 15.62 29.49 6.95
C ARG A 147 14.73 28.28 7.21
N ARG A 148 13.65 28.15 6.44
CA ARG A 148 12.76 27.01 6.53
C ARG A 148 13.34 25.79 5.80
N TRP A 149 13.15 24.61 6.37
CA TRP A 149 13.45 23.33 5.72
C TRP A 149 12.25 22.40 5.74
N GLU A 150 12.21 21.49 4.76
CA GLU A 150 11.24 20.40 4.64
C GLU A 150 11.97 19.08 4.38
N SER A 151 11.37 17.97 4.80
CA SER A 151 11.93 16.63 4.58
C SER A 151 10.88 15.69 4.02
N HIS A 152 11.13 15.12 2.85
CA HIS A 152 10.14 14.35 2.11
C HIS A 152 10.54 12.89 2.05
N ARG A 153 9.56 12.00 2.26
CA ARG A 153 9.75 10.54 2.25
C ARG A 153 9.25 9.93 0.93
N ILE A 154 10.09 9.12 0.30
CA ILE A 154 9.77 8.36 -0.92
C ILE A 154 10.01 6.87 -0.65
N ASN A 155 8.99 6.02 -0.81
CA ASN A 155 9.08 4.59 -0.43
C ASN A 155 9.52 3.63 -1.53
N ILE A 156 9.45 4.01 -2.82
CA ILE A 156 9.90 3.12 -3.92
C ILE A 156 11.38 3.35 -4.19
N VAL A 157 12.22 2.87 -3.27
CA VAL A 157 13.67 2.75 -3.42
C VAL A 157 14.20 1.46 -2.77
N PRO A 158 15.22 0.79 -3.35
CA PRO A 158 16.12 1.29 -4.40
C PRO A 158 15.52 1.39 -5.80
N ARG A 159 15.98 2.38 -6.57
CA ARG A 159 15.86 2.36 -8.03
C ARG A 159 17.07 1.61 -8.62
N ARG A 160 16.91 1.04 -9.82
CA ARG A 160 18.03 0.39 -10.54
C ARG A 160 18.89 1.34 -11.35
N SER A 161 18.36 2.53 -11.68
CA SER A 161 19.16 3.56 -12.35
C SER A 161 20.26 4.07 -11.42
N GLU A 162 21.44 4.33 -11.97
CA GLU A 162 22.53 4.97 -11.23
C GLU A 162 22.16 6.41 -10.85
N TRP A 163 21.37 7.08 -11.69
CA TRP A 163 20.94 8.45 -11.47
C TRP A 163 19.42 8.49 -11.28
N ILE A 164 19.00 9.36 -10.37
CA ILE A 164 17.60 9.69 -10.14
C ILE A 164 17.42 11.21 -10.23
N ARG A 165 16.19 11.60 -10.53
CA ARG A 165 15.75 12.98 -10.66
C ARG A 165 14.73 13.25 -9.56
N ILE A 166 15.06 14.17 -8.66
CA ILE A 166 14.14 14.66 -7.63
C ILE A 166 13.45 15.88 -8.21
N ARG A 167 12.19 15.71 -8.61
CA ARG A 167 11.32 16.76 -9.12
C ARG A 167 10.61 17.42 -7.95
N VAL A 168 10.57 18.75 -8.01
CA VAL A 168 9.93 19.58 -7.02
C VAL A 168 8.79 20.34 -7.69
N ASP A 169 7.60 20.16 -7.15
CA ASP A 169 6.37 20.85 -7.53
C ASP A 169 6.04 21.96 -6.52
N ASP A 170 5.38 23.02 -6.97
CA ASP A 170 5.03 24.20 -6.15
C ASP A 170 4.09 23.90 -4.97
N ALA A 171 3.35 22.80 -5.04
CA ALA A 171 2.50 22.26 -4.01
C ALA A 171 2.39 20.75 -4.16
N PRO A 172 2.07 20.02 -3.09
CA PRO A 172 1.75 18.60 -3.18
C PRO A 172 0.72 18.34 -4.29
N TRP A 173 1.10 17.48 -5.25
CA TRP A 173 0.24 16.98 -6.33
C TRP A 173 -0.24 18.01 -7.36
N SER A 174 0.29 19.24 -7.35
CA SER A 174 -0.08 20.25 -8.35
C SER A 174 0.31 19.80 -9.77
N GLY A 175 1.46 19.12 -9.89
CA GLY A 175 2.11 18.82 -11.16
C GLY A 175 2.79 20.04 -11.78
N THR A 176 2.75 21.20 -11.14
CA THR A 176 3.45 22.41 -11.56
C THR A 176 4.88 22.36 -11.05
N ARG A 177 5.77 21.86 -11.89
CA ARG A 177 7.19 21.73 -11.56
C ARG A 177 7.85 23.09 -11.39
N ILE A 178 8.51 23.29 -10.26
CA ILE A 178 9.35 24.46 -9.98
C ILE A 178 10.84 24.17 -10.09
N GLY A 179 11.23 22.89 -10.09
CA GLY A 179 12.64 22.52 -10.15
C GLY A 179 12.90 21.02 -10.25
N GLU A 180 14.16 20.67 -10.52
CA GLU A 180 14.63 19.29 -10.57
C GLU A 180 16.09 19.20 -10.12
N PHE A 181 16.41 18.21 -9.28
CA PHE A 181 17.78 17.84 -8.94
C PHE A 181 18.12 16.50 -9.58
N ARG A 182 19.23 16.42 -10.32
CA ARG A 182 19.80 15.15 -10.78
C ARG A 182 20.89 14.71 -9.82
N VAL A 183 20.71 13.55 -9.21
CA VAL A 183 21.56 13.03 -8.15
C VAL A 183 21.87 11.57 -8.38
N ARG A 184 23.04 11.14 -7.93
CA ARG A 184 23.37 9.72 -7.92
C ARG A 184 22.44 9.04 -6.91
N ASN A 185 21.84 7.94 -7.32
CA ASN A 185 20.97 7.14 -6.48
C ASN A 185 21.78 6.54 -5.33
N PRO A 186 21.49 6.92 -4.07
CA PRO A 186 22.30 6.51 -2.92
C PRO A 186 22.16 5.01 -2.61
N LEU A 187 21.16 4.35 -3.18
CA LEU A 187 20.88 2.93 -3.01
C LEU A 187 21.14 2.13 -4.29
N TRP A 188 21.84 2.71 -5.26
CA TRP A 188 22.15 2.01 -6.51
C TRP A 188 23.05 0.80 -6.25
N ASP A 189 22.58 -0.36 -6.69
CA ASP A 189 23.36 -1.58 -6.76
C ASP A 189 23.40 -2.10 -8.21
N PRO A 190 24.54 -2.00 -8.92
CA PRO A 190 24.67 -2.53 -10.27
C PRO A 190 24.57 -4.06 -10.35
N LYS A 191 24.66 -4.76 -9.21
CA LYS A 191 24.64 -6.23 -9.16
C LYS A 191 23.23 -6.81 -9.04
N THR A 192 22.21 -6.00 -8.81
CA THR A 192 20.83 -6.45 -8.73
C THR A 192 20.20 -6.52 -10.14
N PRO A 193 20.07 -7.72 -10.76
CA PRO A 193 19.47 -7.85 -12.09
C PRO A 193 17.95 -7.62 -12.04
N PRO A 194 17.29 -7.28 -13.17
CA PRO A 194 15.83 -7.33 -13.26
C PRO A 194 15.27 -8.70 -12.90
N LEU A 195 14.01 -8.74 -12.44
CA LEU A 195 13.26 -9.99 -12.39
C LEU A 195 13.08 -10.54 -13.82
N ALA A 196 13.34 -11.84 -13.97
CA ALA A 196 13.05 -12.56 -15.21
C ALA A 196 11.53 -12.72 -15.35
N GLY A 197 10.92 -11.83 -16.14
CA GLY A 197 9.47 -11.86 -16.40
C GLY A 197 9.07 -12.98 -17.35
N MET A 198 7.94 -13.62 -17.06
CA MET A 198 7.22 -14.45 -17.99
C MET A 198 6.61 -13.59 -19.11
N SER A 199 6.62 -14.12 -20.34
CA SER A 199 5.83 -13.56 -21.43
C SER A 199 4.34 -13.80 -21.18
N LEU A 200 3.50 -12.84 -21.54
CA LEU A 200 2.05 -13.02 -21.51
C LEU A 200 1.58 -13.75 -22.78
N PRO A 201 0.60 -14.67 -22.68
CA PRO A 201 -0.09 -15.09 -21.46
C PRO A 201 0.79 -15.98 -20.55
N ALA A 202 0.69 -15.80 -19.23
CA ALA A 202 1.48 -16.54 -18.24
C ALA A 202 0.57 -17.39 -17.34
N LYS A 203 0.98 -18.63 -17.02
CA LYS A 203 0.16 -19.58 -16.27
C LYS A 203 0.70 -19.85 -14.87
N ALA A 204 -0.20 -20.04 -13.92
CA ALA A 204 0.07 -20.59 -12.60
C ALA A 204 -1.08 -21.50 -12.16
N SER A 205 -0.81 -22.41 -11.22
CA SER A 205 -1.79 -23.37 -10.73
C SER A 205 -1.62 -23.63 -9.23
N ASP A 206 -2.74 -23.88 -8.55
CA ASP A 206 -2.82 -24.33 -7.15
C ASP A 206 -3.93 -25.38 -7.04
N GLY A 207 -3.53 -26.64 -6.93
CA GLY A 207 -4.45 -27.78 -6.94
C GLY A 207 -5.11 -27.97 -8.31
N ASP A 208 -6.45 -27.96 -8.34
CA ASP A 208 -7.25 -28.12 -9.54
C ASP A 208 -7.53 -26.80 -10.27
N LEU A 209 -7.18 -25.66 -9.68
CA LEU A 209 -7.35 -24.33 -10.26
C LEU A 209 -6.09 -23.91 -11.03
N GLU A 210 -6.26 -23.56 -12.31
CA GLU A 210 -5.26 -22.92 -13.16
C GLU A 210 -5.74 -21.50 -13.47
N ALA A 211 -4.85 -20.51 -13.28
CA ALA A 211 -5.06 -19.14 -13.70
C ALA A 211 -4.05 -18.77 -14.80
N THR A 212 -4.55 -18.22 -15.90
CA THR A 212 -3.73 -17.69 -16.99
C THR A 212 -3.85 -16.17 -16.97
N LEU A 213 -2.77 -15.48 -16.61
CA LEU A 213 -2.64 -14.03 -16.70
C LEU A 213 -2.57 -13.63 -18.18
N GLU A 214 -3.64 -13.03 -18.68
CA GLU A 214 -3.79 -12.58 -20.07
C GLU A 214 -3.25 -11.17 -20.25
N ARG A 215 -3.47 -10.31 -19.26
CA ARG A 215 -3.16 -8.89 -19.35
C ARG A 215 -2.67 -8.36 -18.01
N PHE A 216 -1.57 -7.62 -18.06
CA PHE A 216 -1.05 -6.85 -16.95
C PHE A 216 -0.77 -5.44 -17.44
N VAL A 217 -1.52 -4.46 -16.94
CA VAL A 217 -1.35 -3.06 -17.34
C VAL A 217 -1.27 -2.13 -16.14
N VAL A 218 -0.45 -1.08 -16.30
CA VAL A 218 -0.50 0.10 -15.46
C VAL A 218 -1.49 1.10 -16.05
N LEU A 219 -2.45 1.51 -15.24
CA LEU A 219 -3.48 2.50 -15.54
C LEU A 219 -2.96 3.88 -15.15
N THR A 220 -2.56 4.67 -16.15
CA THR A 220 -2.26 6.09 -16.00
C THR A 220 -3.58 6.87 -16.04
N ASN A 221 -3.78 7.84 -15.14
CA ASN A 221 -4.97 8.70 -15.08
C ASN A 221 -6.28 7.98 -14.68
N ASN A 222 -6.28 7.17 -13.61
CA ASN A 222 -7.53 6.59 -13.12
C ASN A 222 -8.49 7.69 -12.64
N PRO A 223 -9.64 7.94 -13.31
CA PRO A 223 -10.60 8.97 -12.90
C PRO A 223 -11.30 8.64 -11.57
N LEU A 224 -11.21 7.39 -11.11
CA LEU A 224 -11.68 6.98 -9.77
C LEU A 224 -10.70 7.36 -8.65
N ALA A 225 -9.56 7.98 -8.96
CA ALA A 225 -8.77 8.72 -7.99
C ALA A 225 -9.60 9.93 -7.53
N MET A 226 -10.50 9.67 -6.58
CA MET A 226 -11.46 10.63 -6.05
C MET A 226 -10.77 11.96 -5.72
N SER A 227 -11.35 13.04 -6.25
CA SER A 227 -11.17 14.45 -5.88
C SER A 227 -10.13 14.69 -4.77
N GLY A 228 -8.91 15.01 -5.18
CA GLY A 228 -7.96 15.81 -4.40
C GLY A 228 -7.25 15.15 -3.22
N THR A 229 -7.46 13.87 -2.90
CA THR A 229 -6.87 13.30 -1.67
C THR A 229 -6.21 11.93 -1.81
N PHE A 230 -6.43 11.21 -2.90
CA PHE A 230 -5.75 9.95 -3.19
C PHE A 230 -4.98 10.13 -4.49
N LEU A 231 -3.67 10.31 -4.31
CA LEU A 231 -2.57 10.15 -5.25
C LEU A 231 -3.00 9.97 -6.73
N ARG A 232 -2.37 10.73 -7.64
CA ARG A 232 -2.13 10.32 -9.04
C ARG A 232 -1.26 9.05 -9.09
N GLY A 233 -1.58 8.05 -8.27
CA GLY A 233 -0.92 6.79 -8.16
C GLY A 233 -1.43 5.94 -9.29
N ASN A 234 -0.50 5.60 -10.19
CA ASN A 234 -0.66 4.53 -11.14
C ASN A 234 -1.31 3.31 -10.45
N ALA A 235 -2.52 2.96 -10.89
CA ALA A 235 -3.13 1.70 -10.51
C ALA A 235 -2.59 0.62 -11.45
N ALA A 236 -2.61 -0.63 -10.99
CA ALA A 236 -2.33 -1.77 -11.85
C ALA A 236 -3.57 -2.64 -11.97
N ARG A 237 -3.75 -3.25 -13.14
CA ARG A 237 -4.83 -4.18 -13.42
C ARG A 237 -4.25 -5.48 -13.97
N LEU A 238 -4.66 -6.58 -13.36
CA LEU A 238 -4.39 -7.94 -13.81
C LEU A 238 -5.69 -8.55 -14.33
N GLU A 239 -5.64 -9.23 -15.47
CA GLU A 239 -6.78 -9.94 -16.04
C GLU A 239 -6.43 -11.40 -16.32
N PHE A 240 -7.33 -12.30 -15.96
CA PHE A 240 -7.12 -13.73 -15.97
C PHE A 240 -8.23 -14.47 -16.70
N THR A 241 -7.87 -15.55 -17.38
CA THR A 241 -8.78 -16.66 -17.66
C THR A 241 -8.52 -17.77 -16.63
N LEU A 242 -9.58 -18.46 -16.21
CA LEU A 242 -9.52 -19.46 -15.15
C LEU A 242 -10.02 -20.81 -15.64
N ARG A 243 -9.34 -21.89 -15.22
CA ARG A 243 -9.78 -23.28 -15.45
C ARG A 243 -9.77 -24.04 -14.14
N GLN A 244 -10.76 -24.91 -13.95
CA GLN A 244 -10.82 -25.84 -12.82
C GLN A 244 -10.94 -27.26 -13.36
N GLY A 245 -10.08 -28.18 -12.92
CA GLY A 245 -10.05 -29.55 -13.41
C GLY A 245 -9.90 -29.63 -14.94
N GLY A 246 -9.13 -28.70 -15.52
CA GLY A 246 -8.92 -28.60 -16.97
C GLY A 246 -10.08 -27.97 -17.76
N LYS A 247 -11.18 -27.53 -17.14
CA LYS A 247 -12.31 -26.89 -17.84
C LYS A 247 -12.39 -25.39 -17.54
N PRO A 248 -12.73 -24.51 -18.51
CA PRO A 248 -12.98 -23.10 -18.22
C PRO A 248 -14.00 -22.91 -17.10
N THR A 249 -13.78 -21.94 -16.20
CA THR A 249 -14.67 -21.67 -15.07
C THR A 249 -14.84 -20.18 -14.82
N THR A 250 -16.04 -19.78 -14.40
CA THR A 250 -16.37 -18.43 -13.92
C THR A 250 -16.66 -18.40 -12.42
N ASN A 251 -16.57 -19.55 -11.76
CA ASN A 251 -16.90 -19.71 -10.35
C ASN A 251 -15.80 -19.17 -9.42
N TRP A 252 -14.68 -18.74 -9.99
CA TRP A 252 -13.54 -18.18 -9.26
C TRP A 252 -13.32 -16.73 -9.69
N VAL A 253 -12.69 -15.93 -8.83
CA VAL A 253 -12.30 -14.56 -9.17
C VAL A 253 -10.92 -14.24 -8.59
N ALA A 254 -10.07 -13.54 -9.34
CA ALA A 254 -8.92 -12.84 -8.78
C ALA A 254 -9.45 -11.77 -7.81
N TYR A 255 -9.12 -11.90 -6.53
CA TYR A 255 -9.78 -11.17 -5.46
C TYR A 255 -8.89 -10.08 -4.88
N HIS A 256 -7.63 -10.41 -4.62
CA HIS A 256 -6.71 -9.53 -3.91
C HIS A 256 -5.28 -9.79 -4.37
N VAL A 257 -4.44 -8.76 -4.34
CA VAL A 257 -3.00 -8.92 -4.53
C VAL A 257 -2.33 -8.79 -3.18
N ALA A 258 -1.92 -9.92 -2.61
CA ALA A 258 -1.38 -10.00 -1.26
C ALA A 258 0.03 -9.40 -1.13
N ASP A 259 0.78 -9.37 -2.21
CA ASP A 259 2.15 -8.85 -2.25
C ASP A 259 2.53 -8.45 -3.67
N VAL A 260 3.25 -7.34 -3.80
CA VAL A 260 3.76 -6.84 -5.08
C VAL A 260 5.20 -6.40 -4.85
N ARG A 261 6.15 -7.01 -5.58
CA ARG A 261 7.59 -6.70 -5.44
C ARG A 261 8.31 -6.61 -6.77
N ASP A 262 9.37 -5.81 -6.81
CA ASP A 262 10.33 -5.78 -7.92
C ASP A 262 11.65 -6.47 -7.54
N ALA A 263 12.65 -6.35 -8.43
CA ALA A 263 13.95 -6.97 -8.24
C ALA A 263 14.77 -6.36 -7.10
N THR A 264 14.51 -5.09 -6.75
CA THR A 264 15.27 -4.38 -5.71
C THR A 264 14.63 -4.53 -4.33
N GLY A 265 13.55 -5.30 -4.23
CA GLY A 265 12.83 -5.54 -2.99
C GLY A 265 11.86 -4.41 -2.62
N ASN A 266 11.59 -3.46 -3.52
CA ASN A 266 10.50 -2.51 -3.31
C ASN A 266 9.20 -3.29 -3.17
N GLN A 267 8.39 -2.94 -2.19
CA GLN A 267 7.10 -3.57 -1.94
C GLN A 267 5.98 -2.54 -2.08
N SER A 268 4.92 -2.92 -2.78
CA SER A 268 3.62 -2.26 -2.76
C SER A 268 2.63 -3.12 -1.99
N ASP A 269 1.70 -2.47 -1.28
CA ASP A 269 0.76 -3.15 -0.37
C ASP A 269 -0.33 -3.95 -1.10
N GLY A 270 -0.39 -3.87 -2.44
CA GLY A 270 -1.32 -4.62 -3.26
C GLY A 270 -2.80 -4.30 -2.96
N ASN A 271 -3.07 -3.18 -2.29
CA ASN A 271 -4.39 -2.81 -1.80
C ASN A 271 -5.40 -2.77 -2.95
N SER A 272 -6.26 -3.79 -2.99
CA SER A 272 -7.21 -4.01 -4.08
C SER A 272 -8.57 -3.42 -3.71
N TRP A 273 -9.11 -2.50 -4.51
CA TRP A 273 -10.47 -1.94 -4.32
C TRP A 273 -11.48 -2.42 -5.35
N SER A 274 -11.02 -3.03 -6.44
CA SER A 274 -11.89 -3.43 -7.54
C SER A 274 -11.46 -4.76 -8.11
N HIS A 275 -12.40 -5.69 -8.14
CA HIS A 275 -12.23 -7.01 -8.72
C HIS A 275 -13.57 -7.52 -9.22
N GLY A 276 -13.54 -8.52 -10.10
CA GLY A 276 -14.76 -9.10 -10.63
C GLY A 276 -14.53 -9.81 -11.95
N TRP A 277 -15.61 -9.91 -12.72
CA TRP A 277 -15.58 -10.37 -14.10
C TRP A 277 -15.89 -9.21 -15.04
N GLN A 278 -15.11 -9.06 -16.09
CA GLN A 278 -15.36 -8.09 -17.16
C GLN A 278 -14.91 -8.70 -18.48
N SER A 279 -15.75 -8.64 -19.50
CA SER A 279 -15.45 -9.14 -20.85
C SER A 279 -14.91 -10.58 -20.87
N GLY A 280 -15.53 -11.46 -20.07
CA GLY A 280 -15.14 -12.88 -19.99
C GLY A 280 -13.81 -13.15 -19.27
N ARG A 281 -13.25 -12.17 -18.56
CA ARG A 281 -12.02 -12.32 -17.76
C ARG A 281 -12.26 -11.93 -16.32
N SER A 282 -11.64 -12.67 -15.41
CA SER A 282 -11.55 -12.23 -14.03
C SER A 282 -10.49 -11.14 -13.93
N TYR A 283 -10.74 -10.07 -13.18
CA TYR A 283 -9.76 -9.02 -12.99
C TYR A 283 -9.63 -8.63 -11.52
N VAL A 284 -8.45 -8.10 -11.18
CA VAL A 284 -8.19 -7.38 -9.93
C VAL A 284 -7.41 -6.11 -10.25
N GLN A 285 -7.83 -5.00 -9.65
CA GLN A 285 -7.17 -3.72 -9.66
C GLN A 285 -6.65 -3.41 -8.26
N PHE A 286 -5.42 -2.93 -8.21
CA PHE A 286 -4.76 -2.56 -6.98
C PHE A 286 -3.91 -1.31 -7.17
N SER A 287 -3.70 -0.61 -6.06
CA SER A 287 -2.97 0.64 -5.93
C SER A 287 -2.06 0.36 -4.79
N GLN A 288 -0.84 0.73 -5.00
CA GLN A 288 -0.21 1.85 -4.33
C GLN A 288 1.16 1.89 -4.96
N GLN A 289 1.64 3.10 -5.24
CA GLN A 289 2.98 3.38 -5.76
C GLN A 289 3.45 2.30 -6.75
N ALA A 290 2.92 2.34 -7.99
CA ALA A 290 3.36 1.41 -9.02
C ALA A 290 4.89 1.33 -9.00
N LEU A 291 5.37 0.11 -8.80
CA LEU A 291 6.76 -0.23 -8.98
C LEU A 291 7.23 0.26 -10.36
N PRO A 292 8.54 0.41 -10.59
CA PRO A 292 9.04 0.86 -11.88
C PRO A 292 8.39 0.11 -13.07
N HIS A 293 7.72 0.83 -13.98
CA HIS A 293 6.98 0.35 -15.15
C HIS A 293 7.91 0.09 -16.36
N GLY A 294 9.03 -0.59 -16.12
CA GLY A 294 9.95 -1.05 -17.17
C GLY A 294 10.39 -2.50 -16.96
N GLU A 295 9.93 -3.10 -15.88
CA GLU A 295 10.50 -4.31 -15.31
C GLU A 295 9.40 -5.27 -14.93
N ALA A 296 9.74 -6.56 -14.83
CA ALA A 296 8.79 -7.53 -14.31
C ALA A 296 8.54 -7.29 -12.82
N TRP A 297 7.27 -7.39 -12.42
CA TRP A 297 6.88 -7.39 -11.01
C TRP A 297 6.49 -8.80 -10.63
N ARG A 298 6.87 -9.21 -9.42
CA ARG A 298 6.31 -10.37 -8.74
C ARG A 298 5.02 -9.93 -8.06
N THR A 299 3.88 -10.43 -8.54
CA THR A 299 2.57 -10.25 -7.93
C THR A 299 2.09 -11.56 -7.34
N ASP A 300 1.60 -11.48 -6.12
CA ASP A 300 1.06 -12.62 -5.41
C ASP A 300 -0.45 -12.47 -5.29
N VAL A 301 -1.18 -13.25 -6.08
CA VAL A 301 -2.61 -13.04 -6.34
C VAL A 301 -3.43 -14.11 -5.63
N GLU A 302 -4.40 -13.66 -4.86
CA GLU A 302 -5.39 -14.49 -4.20
C GLU A 302 -6.62 -14.65 -5.09
N PHE A 303 -7.02 -15.89 -5.32
CA PHE A 303 -8.22 -16.27 -6.04
C PHE A 303 -9.23 -16.84 -5.07
N CYS A 304 -10.48 -16.39 -5.18
CA CYS A 304 -11.57 -16.81 -4.32
C CYS A 304 -12.67 -17.45 -5.14
N GLN A 305 -13.17 -18.59 -4.67
CA GLN A 305 -14.38 -19.19 -5.23
C GLN A 305 -15.59 -18.33 -4.82
N ARG A 306 -16.48 -18.10 -5.78
CA ARG A 306 -17.71 -17.31 -5.64
C ARG A 306 -18.97 -18.14 -5.74
N SER A 307 -18.90 -19.28 -6.44
CA SER A 307 -20.05 -20.13 -6.69
C SER A 307 -19.62 -21.56 -7.02
N GLY A 308 -20.60 -22.43 -7.27
CA GLY A 308 -20.37 -23.84 -7.58
C GLY A 308 -19.84 -24.60 -6.37
N PHE A 309 -20.24 -24.18 -5.16
CA PHE A 309 -19.87 -24.90 -3.96
C PHE A 309 -20.69 -26.20 -3.85
N PRO A 310 -20.11 -27.31 -3.37
CA PRO A 310 -20.86 -28.50 -3.01
C PRO A 310 -21.95 -28.18 -1.98
N ALA A 311 -23.10 -28.87 -2.06
CA ALA A 311 -24.24 -28.58 -1.20
C ALA A 311 -23.97 -28.69 0.31
N HIS A 312 -22.93 -29.43 0.73
CA HIS A 312 -22.52 -29.58 2.12
C HIS A 312 -21.57 -28.47 2.61
N GLU A 313 -21.05 -27.63 1.70
CA GLU A 313 -20.21 -26.47 2.00
C GLU A 313 -21.02 -25.16 2.04
N VAL A 314 -22.34 -25.25 1.82
CA VAL A 314 -23.25 -24.10 1.73
C VAL A 314 -24.24 -24.10 2.88
N TRP A 315 -24.24 -22.99 3.62
CA TRP A 315 -25.28 -22.69 4.61
C TRP A 315 -26.42 -21.92 3.95
N ARG A 316 -27.57 -22.59 3.81
CA ARG A 316 -28.78 -22.00 3.25
C ARG A 316 -29.60 -21.35 4.34
N LEU A 317 -29.87 -20.07 4.14
CA LEU A 317 -30.74 -19.25 4.97
C LEU A 317 -31.92 -18.82 4.12
N ARG A 318 -33.12 -18.95 4.68
CA ARG A 318 -34.37 -18.72 3.96
C ARG A 318 -35.25 -17.72 4.71
N HIS A 319 -35.94 -16.91 3.95
CA HIS A 319 -36.92 -15.94 4.39
C HIS A 319 -36.36 -14.98 5.45
N LEU A 320 -35.12 -14.50 5.26
CA LEU A 320 -34.48 -13.60 6.20
C LEU A 320 -35.18 -12.23 6.15
N PRO A 321 -35.85 -11.80 7.23
CA PRO A 321 -36.55 -10.53 7.23
C PRO A 321 -35.55 -9.38 7.18
N ILE A 322 -35.88 -8.33 6.42
CA ILE A 322 -35.07 -7.11 6.36
C ILE A 322 -35.45 -6.23 7.54
N ALA A 323 -34.53 -6.07 8.49
CA ALA A 323 -34.74 -5.22 9.66
C ALA A 323 -34.46 -3.75 9.35
N ALA A 324 -35.11 -2.85 10.11
CA ALA A 324 -34.88 -1.41 10.00
C ALA A 324 -33.54 -0.96 10.62
N SER A 325 -32.99 -1.75 11.55
CA SER A 325 -31.71 -1.48 12.22
C SER A 325 -31.09 -2.79 12.71
N ASP A 326 -29.81 -2.75 13.12
CA ASP A 326 -29.13 -3.91 13.71
C ASP A 326 -29.74 -4.34 15.06
N ALA A 327 -30.41 -3.41 15.76
CA ALA A 327 -31.00 -3.70 17.07
C ALA A 327 -32.17 -4.69 16.92
N GLY A 328 -32.04 -5.86 17.57
CA GLY A 328 -33.10 -6.87 17.63
C GLY A 328 -33.03 -7.95 16.54
N TYR A 329 -31.99 -7.98 15.70
CA TYR A 329 -31.79 -9.10 14.78
C TYR A 329 -31.34 -10.35 15.55
N ALA A 330 -32.10 -11.44 15.45
CA ALA A 330 -31.73 -12.71 16.06
C ALA A 330 -30.59 -13.35 15.24
N ALA A 331 -29.38 -13.33 15.79
CA ALA A 331 -28.23 -13.91 15.12
C ALA A 331 -28.43 -15.42 14.91
N ALA A 332 -28.15 -15.89 13.70
CA ALA A 332 -28.09 -17.31 13.40
C ALA A 332 -26.63 -17.74 13.29
N THR A 333 -26.29 -18.96 13.71
CA THR A 333 -24.93 -19.50 13.59
C THR A 333 -24.97 -20.90 13.02
N ASN A 334 -24.02 -21.21 12.15
CA ASN A 334 -23.77 -22.55 11.63
C ASN A 334 -22.26 -22.82 11.61
N THR A 335 -21.85 -24.06 11.37
CA THR A 335 -20.44 -24.43 11.26
C THR A 335 -20.12 -24.87 9.84
N LEU A 336 -19.20 -24.18 9.18
CA LEU A 336 -18.64 -24.56 7.87
C LEU A 336 -17.14 -24.85 8.04
N HIS A 337 -16.70 -26.01 7.58
CA HIS A 337 -15.29 -26.46 7.70
C HIS A 337 -14.72 -26.39 9.13
N GLY A 338 -15.55 -26.66 10.14
CA GLY A 338 -15.16 -26.57 11.55
C GLY A 338 -15.07 -25.15 12.12
N THR A 339 -15.40 -24.13 11.33
CA THR A 339 -15.45 -22.72 11.74
C THR A 339 -16.89 -22.27 11.92
N ALA A 340 -17.18 -21.64 13.07
CA ALA A 340 -18.47 -21.03 13.32
C ALA A 340 -18.66 -19.78 12.44
N ILE A 341 -19.75 -19.74 11.69
CA ILE A 341 -20.18 -18.63 10.85
C ILE A 341 -21.48 -18.09 11.42
N THR A 342 -21.51 -16.78 11.72
CA THR A 342 -22.66 -16.10 12.32
C THR A 342 -23.22 -15.07 11.35
N LEU A 343 -24.52 -15.18 11.05
CA LEU A 343 -25.30 -14.09 10.49
C LEU A 343 -25.63 -13.11 11.61
N GLN A 344 -25.07 -11.91 11.52
CA GLN A 344 -25.24 -10.88 12.54
C GLN A 344 -26.50 -10.06 12.28
N SER A 345 -26.72 -9.65 11.02
CA SER A 345 -27.90 -8.87 10.65
C SER A 345 -28.17 -8.85 9.15
N VAL A 346 -29.43 -8.56 8.80
CA VAL A 346 -29.89 -8.20 7.45
C VAL A 346 -30.68 -6.91 7.59
N VAL A 347 -30.07 -5.78 7.22
CA VAL A 347 -30.62 -4.45 7.55
C VAL A 347 -30.71 -3.54 6.34
N ASN A 348 -31.75 -2.73 6.30
CA ASN A 348 -31.86 -1.67 5.30
C ASN A 348 -30.75 -0.64 5.49
N ASN A 349 -30.11 -0.22 4.39
CA ASN A 349 -29.08 0.81 4.37
C ASN A 349 -29.62 2.11 3.73
N PRO A 350 -30.19 3.03 4.51
CA PRO A 350 -30.79 4.25 3.99
C PRO A 350 -29.78 5.23 3.39
N ASN A 351 -28.49 5.08 3.69
CA ASN A 351 -27.44 5.99 3.22
C ASN A 351 -27.12 5.84 1.73
N PHE A 352 -27.57 4.76 1.09
CA PHE A 352 -27.34 4.47 -0.33
C PHE A 352 -28.55 4.77 -1.23
N ARG A 353 -29.39 5.73 -0.86
CA ARG A 353 -30.48 6.16 -1.75
C ARG A 353 -29.91 6.96 -2.93
N ASN A 354 -30.06 6.41 -4.14
CA ASN A 354 -30.00 7.23 -5.35
C ASN A 354 -31.22 8.15 -5.36
N TYR A 355 -31.04 9.41 -4.98
CA TYR A 355 -32.12 10.40 -4.89
C TYR A 355 -32.77 10.75 -6.25
N ALA A 356 -32.21 10.28 -7.37
CA ALA A 356 -32.67 10.62 -8.72
C ALA A 356 -33.69 9.63 -9.32
N GLU A 357 -33.98 8.50 -8.68
CA GLU A 357 -34.87 7.47 -9.22
C GLU A 357 -36.28 7.56 -8.59
N THR A 358 -37.33 7.45 -9.42
CA THR A 358 -38.74 7.51 -8.98
C THR A 358 -39.16 6.32 -8.11
N ASN A 359 -38.38 5.22 -8.14
CA ASN A 359 -38.52 4.05 -7.27
C ASN A 359 -37.12 3.51 -6.95
N PRO A 360 -36.40 4.14 -6.01
CA PRO A 360 -35.02 3.77 -5.76
C PRO A 360 -34.95 2.34 -5.23
N PRO A 361 -33.96 1.55 -5.67
CA PRO A 361 -33.74 0.20 -5.15
C PRO A 361 -33.53 0.22 -3.64
N VAL A 362 -33.95 -0.84 -2.96
CA VAL A 362 -33.69 -1.02 -1.53
C VAL A 362 -32.32 -1.66 -1.38
N TYR A 363 -31.37 -0.93 -0.81
CA TYR A 363 -30.05 -1.46 -0.48
C TYR A 363 -30.10 -2.11 0.90
N VAL A 364 -29.68 -3.37 0.97
CA VAL A 364 -29.62 -4.14 2.21
C VAL A 364 -28.19 -4.55 2.49
N LEU A 365 -27.76 -4.39 3.74
CA LEU A 365 -26.50 -4.90 4.25
C LEU A 365 -26.74 -6.23 4.96
N VAL A 366 -26.10 -7.28 4.45
CA VAL A 366 -25.99 -8.57 5.12
C VAL A 366 -24.64 -8.60 5.83
N LYS A 367 -24.66 -8.64 7.16
CA LYS A 367 -23.47 -8.69 8.00
C LYS A 367 -23.22 -10.11 8.47
N LEU A 368 -22.08 -10.65 8.11
CA LEU A 368 -21.67 -11.99 8.48
C LEU A 368 -20.30 -11.96 9.16
N LYS A 369 -20.10 -12.87 10.10
CA LYS A 369 -18.85 -13.04 10.83
C LYS A 369 -18.42 -14.50 10.81
N ALA A 370 -17.14 -14.74 10.57
CA ALA A 370 -16.51 -16.03 10.79
C ALA A 370 -15.69 -16.00 12.08
N ALA A 371 -15.66 -17.13 12.80
CA ALA A 371 -14.64 -17.37 13.82
C ALA A 371 -13.26 -17.54 13.16
N LYS A 372 -12.23 -17.81 13.96
CA LYS A 372 -10.88 -18.02 13.45
C LYS A 372 -10.88 -19.10 12.35
N ALA A 373 -10.18 -18.82 11.27
CA ALA A 373 -9.97 -19.76 10.17
C ALA A 373 -9.41 -21.09 10.69
N PRO A 374 -9.74 -22.22 10.03
CA PRO A 374 -9.35 -23.55 10.49
C PRO A 374 -7.84 -23.81 10.30
N ASP A 375 -7.16 -23.01 9.49
CA ASP A 375 -5.72 -23.10 9.23
C ASP A 375 -5.08 -21.73 9.03
N ALA A 376 -3.81 -21.70 8.62
CA ALA A 376 -3.03 -20.48 8.43
C ALA A 376 -3.33 -19.76 7.10
N ARG A 377 -4.18 -20.32 6.22
CA ARG A 377 -4.53 -19.67 4.96
C ARG A 377 -5.54 -18.57 5.21
N ARG A 378 -5.66 -17.66 4.23
CA ARG A 378 -6.76 -16.70 4.18
C ARG A 378 -8.03 -17.42 3.75
N TRP A 379 -9.12 -17.23 4.48
CA TRP A 379 -10.43 -17.79 4.15
C TRP A 379 -11.40 -16.67 3.83
N HIS A 380 -12.27 -16.90 2.86
CA HIS A 380 -13.23 -15.93 2.37
C HIS A 380 -14.63 -16.39 2.61
N LEU A 381 -15.38 -15.53 3.28
CA LEU A 381 -16.82 -15.64 3.32
C LEU A 381 -17.41 -15.06 2.03
N THR A 382 -18.36 -15.78 1.44
CA THR A 382 -19.07 -15.34 0.23
C THR A 382 -20.56 -15.67 0.32
N ILE A 383 -21.39 -14.79 -0.24
CA ILE A 383 -22.77 -15.13 -0.61
C ILE A 383 -22.71 -15.67 -2.04
N GLU A 384 -22.91 -16.98 -2.19
CA GLU A 384 -22.93 -17.63 -3.51
C GLU A 384 -24.17 -17.24 -4.31
N ARG A 385 -25.29 -17.09 -3.60
CA ARG A 385 -26.58 -16.74 -4.19
C ARG A 385 -27.39 -15.94 -3.20
N ALA A 386 -28.07 -14.90 -3.69
CA ALA A 386 -29.13 -14.21 -2.96
C ALA A 386 -30.34 -14.01 -3.86
N VAL A 387 -31.54 -14.30 -3.35
CA VAL A 387 -32.80 -14.11 -4.07
C VAL A 387 -33.76 -13.36 -3.16
N ASP A 388 -34.32 -12.25 -3.63
CA ASP A 388 -35.36 -11.56 -2.87
C ASP A 388 -36.68 -12.32 -2.85
N ASP A 389 -37.58 -11.96 -1.95
CA ASP A 389 -38.90 -12.59 -1.82
C ASP A 389 -39.84 -12.34 -3.01
N LEU A 390 -39.42 -11.52 -3.97
CA LEU A 390 -40.08 -11.30 -5.26
C LEU A 390 -39.45 -12.14 -6.39
N GLY A 391 -38.46 -12.98 -6.08
CA GLY A 391 -37.82 -13.93 -6.98
C GLY A 391 -36.68 -13.36 -7.83
N LYS A 392 -36.25 -12.12 -7.60
CA LYS A 392 -35.12 -11.51 -8.32
C LYS A 392 -33.81 -12.02 -7.72
N ASP A 393 -32.86 -12.39 -8.58
CA ASP A 393 -31.47 -12.60 -8.17
C ASP A 393 -30.84 -11.24 -7.81
N VAL A 394 -30.40 -11.14 -6.57
CA VAL A 394 -29.84 -9.94 -5.96
C VAL A 394 -28.44 -10.20 -5.42
N THR A 395 -27.79 -11.26 -5.89
CA THR A 395 -26.44 -11.68 -5.48
C THR A 395 -25.46 -10.52 -5.66
N GLY A 396 -24.93 -10.03 -4.53
CA GLY A 396 -24.04 -8.88 -4.47
C GLY A 396 -22.60 -9.28 -4.14
N ASN A 397 -21.69 -8.35 -4.38
CA ASN A 397 -20.30 -8.49 -3.94
C ASN A 397 -20.15 -8.07 -2.47
N ALA A 398 -19.08 -8.56 -1.84
CA ALA A 398 -18.65 -8.01 -0.54
C ALA A 398 -18.38 -6.50 -0.71
N TRP A 399 -19.00 -5.71 0.15
CA TRP A 399 -18.93 -4.25 0.16
C TRP A 399 -17.84 -3.75 1.10
N ASN A 400 -17.78 -4.30 2.32
CA ASN A 400 -16.89 -3.83 3.35
C ASN A 400 -16.48 -4.96 4.31
N GLY A 401 -15.51 -4.65 5.17
CA GLY A 401 -15.07 -5.50 6.26
C GLY A 401 -13.88 -6.41 5.93
N GLY A 402 -13.24 -6.90 7.00
CA GLY A 402 -12.11 -7.82 6.94
C GLY A 402 -12.53 -9.26 6.60
N ASP A 403 -11.58 -10.17 6.55
CA ASP A 403 -11.86 -11.57 6.16
C ASP A 403 -12.78 -12.31 7.12
N ASP A 404 -12.70 -11.97 8.41
CA ASP A 404 -13.49 -12.54 9.49
C ASP A 404 -14.83 -11.83 9.71
N LYS A 405 -15.02 -10.64 9.14
CA LYS A 405 -16.25 -9.83 9.27
C LYS A 405 -16.55 -9.17 7.94
N ARG A 406 -17.56 -9.67 7.24
CA ARG A 406 -17.92 -9.21 5.89
C ARG A 406 -19.30 -8.59 5.88
N GLU A 407 -19.40 -7.47 5.18
CA GLU A 407 -20.67 -6.85 4.83
C GLU A 407 -20.90 -7.04 3.33
N PHE A 408 -22.06 -7.55 2.96
CA PHE A 408 -22.49 -7.68 1.57
C PHE A 408 -23.61 -6.70 1.32
N MET A 409 -23.50 -5.93 0.25
CA MET A 409 -24.56 -5.01 -0.17
C MET A 409 -25.39 -5.69 -1.27
N LEU A 410 -26.67 -5.88 -1.00
CA LEU A 410 -27.63 -6.45 -1.93
C LEU A 410 -28.57 -5.35 -2.43
N GLN A 411 -28.89 -5.38 -3.72
CA GLN A 411 -29.78 -4.41 -4.37
C GLN A 411 -31.14 -5.07 -4.67
N LEU A 412 -32.05 -4.99 -3.70
CA LEU A 412 -33.33 -5.67 -3.74
C LEU A 412 -34.35 -4.96 -4.64
N SER A 413 -35.37 -5.70 -5.06
CA SER A 413 -36.54 -5.14 -5.75
C SER A 413 -37.31 -4.16 -4.85
N PRO A 414 -37.89 -3.08 -5.41
CA PRO A 414 -38.79 -2.21 -4.66
C PRO A 414 -39.93 -3.01 -4.00
N GLY A 415 -40.07 -2.89 -2.68
CA GLY A 415 -41.11 -3.58 -1.91
C GLY A 415 -40.73 -4.97 -1.39
N ALA A 416 -39.54 -5.49 -1.72
CA ALA A 416 -39.02 -6.73 -1.13
C ALA A 416 -38.92 -6.61 0.40
N LYS A 417 -39.31 -7.67 1.12
CA LYS A 417 -39.34 -7.69 2.60
C LYS A 417 -38.41 -8.74 3.21
N ALA A 418 -37.99 -9.71 2.41
CA ALA A 418 -37.09 -10.76 2.83
C ALA A 418 -36.11 -11.15 1.72
N VAL A 419 -35.07 -11.89 2.11
CA VAL A 419 -34.07 -12.44 1.20
C VAL A 419 -33.70 -13.86 1.59
N ASP A 420 -33.52 -14.71 0.60
CA ASP A 420 -32.89 -16.03 0.72
C ASP A 420 -31.42 -15.88 0.37
N ILE A 421 -30.51 -16.40 1.20
CA ILE A 421 -29.07 -16.38 0.92
C ILE A 421 -28.45 -17.76 1.09
N ASP A 422 -27.48 -18.06 0.23
CA ASP A 422 -26.62 -19.23 0.29
C ASP A 422 -25.21 -18.73 0.64
N VAL A 423 -24.73 -19.08 1.83
CA VAL A 423 -23.45 -18.62 2.37
C VAL A 423 -22.42 -19.74 2.29
N ALA A 424 -21.23 -19.43 1.77
CA ALA A 424 -20.09 -20.34 1.72
C ALA A 424 -18.88 -19.72 2.42
N PHE A 425 -17.96 -20.58 2.88
CA PHE A 425 -16.71 -20.18 3.52
C PHE A 425 -15.58 -21.06 3.00
N ALA A 426 -14.68 -20.50 2.19
CA ALA A 426 -13.68 -21.29 1.47
C ALA A 426 -12.28 -20.66 1.52
N PRO A 427 -11.20 -21.46 1.44
CA PRO A 427 -9.84 -20.92 1.43
C PRO A 427 -9.55 -20.21 0.12
N ALA A 428 -8.80 -19.11 0.19
CA ALA A 428 -8.18 -18.53 -1.00
C ALA A 428 -7.13 -19.48 -1.59
N ARG A 429 -6.99 -19.42 -2.91
CA ARG A 429 -5.88 -20.02 -3.66
C ARG A 429 -4.89 -18.93 -4.00
N ARG A 430 -3.60 -19.17 -3.79
CA ARG A 430 -2.58 -18.12 -3.91
C ARG A 430 -1.59 -18.51 -4.98
N MET A 431 -1.45 -17.65 -5.99
CA MET A 431 -0.58 -17.91 -7.13
C MET A 431 0.32 -16.72 -7.42
N VAL A 432 1.57 -17.01 -7.76
CA VAL A 432 2.58 -15.99 -8.03
C VAL A 432 2.75 -15.81 -9.54
N PHE A 433 2.70 -14.56 -9.98
CA PHE A 433 3.03 -14.17 -11.34
C PHE A 433 4.24 -13.25 -11.32
N VAL A 434 5.19 -13.47 -12.23
CA VAL A 434 6.32 -12.57 -12.46
C VAL A 434 6.21 -12.10 -13.90
N ALA A 435 5.67 -10.91 -14.13
CA ALA A 435 5.38 -10.41 -15.47
C ALA A 435 5.62 -8.91 -15.55
N ARG A 436 5.97 -8.41 -16.74
CA ARG A 436 6.14 -6.97 -16.98
C ARG A 436 4.79 -6.34 -17.29
N PRO A 437 4.39 -5.26 -16.60
CA PRO A 437 3.20 -4.53 -16.99
C PRO A 437 3.43 -3.81 -18.32
N GLY A 438 2.42 -3.83 -19.17
CA GLY A 438 2.30 -2.89 -20.28
C GLY A 438 1.78 -1.54 -19.79
N THR A 439 1.98 -0.50 -20.59
CA THR A 439 1.22 0.75 -20.45
C THR A 439 -0.13 0.56 -21.11
N ALA A 440 -1.23 0.84 -20.41
CA ALA A 440 -2.51 0.93 -21.08
C ALA A 440 -2.42 2.08 -22.11
N ALA A 441 -2.48 1.77 -23.40
CA ALA A 441 -2.87 2.79 -24.37
C ALA A 441 -4.24 3.32 -23.92
N HIS A 442 -4.42 4.65 -23.94
CA HIS A 442 -5.71 5.28 -23.67
C HIS A 442 -6.79 4.48 -24.42
N GLN A 443 -7.67 3.82 -23.66
CA GLN A 443 -8.89 3.27 -24.24
C GLN A 443 -9.77 4.49 -24.46
N ASP A 444 -9.81 4.96 -25.71
CA ASP A 444 -10.77 5.96 -26.18
C ASP A 444 -12.21 5.43 -26.07
#